data_AF-A0A2A5EAN5-F1
#
_entry.id   AF-A0A2A5EAN5-F1
#
_cell.length_a   1.000
_cell.length_b   1.000
_cell.length_c   1.000
_cell.angle_alpha   90.00
_cell.angle_beta   90.00
_cell.angle_gamma   90.00
#
_symmetry.space_group_name_H-M   'P 1'
#
loop_
_entity.id
_entity.type
_entity.pdbx_description
1 polymer ?
#
loop_
_entity_poly.entity_id
_entity_poly.type
_entity_poly.pdbx_seq_one_letter_code
_entity_poly.pdbx_strand_id
1 'polypeptide(L)'
;MNTKKIFNRTLAVLILFSSITAYAAVAHSWKIDKTHTGINFSINHFFSAVTGNFKEYSGTISFDPDNLEGSSVSFTIPVTSVNTSDAKRDKHLQSADFFNAKKFPNITFTSDKFLMKDGKLNVLGDLTIRDVTKKVAFPIEIKGRMDHPFMKNSELLGIAINTKINRTSFGVGTGSWAATSVVGEDVLISINMELTRKK
;
A
#
# COMPACT_ATOMS: atom_id res chain seq x y z
N MET A 1 39.56 31.89 -72.18
CA MET A 1 39.88 32.41 -70.83
C MET A 1 38.58 32.56 -70.06
N ASN A 2 38.23 31.58 -69.21
CA ASN A 2 37.52 31.75 -67.93
C ASN A 2 37.02 30.40 -67.40
N THR A 3 37.82 29.84 -66.52
CA THR A 3 37.49 28.80 -65.55
C THR A 3 36.41 29.30 -64.58
N LYS A 4 35.34 28.53 -64.39
CA LYS A 4 34.58 28.57 -63.13
C LYS A 4 34.55 27.18 -62.52
N LYS A 5 34.97 27.15 -61.28
CA LYS A 5 35.23 26.00 -60.42
C LYS A 5 34.22 26.11 -59.26
N ILE A 6 33.96 24.97 -58.62
CA ILE A 6 33.47 24.78 -57.23
C ILE A 6 31.95 25.05 -57.00
N PHE A 7 31.18 24.05 -56.57
CA PHE A 7 30.97 23.74 -55.13
C PHE A 7 30.11 22.49 -54.89
N ASN A 8 30.70 21.50 -54.19
CA ASN A 8 30.00 20.38 -53.58
C ASN A 8 29.00 20.91 -52.54
N ARG A 9 27.72 20.51 -52.65
CA ARG A 9 26.73 20.69 -51.57
C ARG A 9 26.41 19.33 -50.97
N THR A 10 27.19 18.92 -49.99
CA THR A 10 26.83 17.83 -49.08
C THR A 10 25.70 18.32 -48.18
N LEU A 11 24.51 17.73 -48.33
CA LEU A 11 23.36 18.02 -47.49
C LEU A 11 23.45 17.14 -46.24
N ALA A 12 23.84 17.71 -45.10
CA ALA A 12 23.76 17.02 -43.81
C ALA A 12 22.32 17.06 -43.31
N VAL A 13 21.65 15.90 -43.30
CA VAL A 13 20.32 15.75 -42.68
C VAL A 13 20.52 15.54 -41.18
N LEU A 14 20.22 16.58 -40.39
CA LEU A 14 20.20 16.51 -38.94
C LEU A 14 18.86 15.91 -38.49
N ILE A 15 18.82 14.61 -38.17
CA ILE A 15 17.64 13.99 -37.56
C ILE A 15 17.63 14.38 -36.08
N LEU A 16 16.84 15.40 -35.72
CA LEU A 16 16.50 15.66 -34.32
C LEU A 16 15.58 14.54 -33.83
N PHE A 17 16.12 13.60 -33.06
CA PHE A 17 15.32 12.76 -32.18
C PHE A 17 14.81 13.63 -31.02
N SER A 18 13.62 14.20 -31.16
CA SER A 18 12.88 14.74 -30.01
C SER A 18 12.40 13.56 -29.16
N SER A 19 13.07 13.32 -28.05
CA SER A 19 12.62 12.41 -27.00
C SER A 19 11.32 12.95 -26.39
N ILE A 20 10.18 12.44 -26.85
CA ILE A 20 8.90 12.66 -26.19
C ILE A 20 8.94 11.86 -24.89
N THR A 21 9.29 12.51 -23.79
CA THR A 21 9.05 11.96 -22.45
C THR A 21 7.54 11.95 -22.23
N ALA A 22 6.90 10.80 -22.41
CA ALA A 22 5.52 10.60 -21.99
C ALA A 22 5.49 10.69 -20.46
N TYR A 23 4.95 11.79 -19.91
CA TYR A 23 4.58 11.84 -18.50
C TYR A 23 3.37 10.92 -18.32
N ALA A 24 3.53 9.85 -17.54
CA ALA A 24 2.40 9.04 -17.13
C ALA A 24 1.37 9.95 -16.44
N ALA A 25 0.15 9.99 -16.95
CA ALA A 25 -0.93 10.75 -16.32
C ALA A 25 -1.15 10.21 -14.90
N VAL A 26 -1.37 11.09 -13.92
CA VAL A 26 -1.65 10.66 -12.55
C VAL A 26 -3.00 9.96 -12.51
N ALA A 27 -3.05 8.75 -11.93
CA ALA A 27 -4.29 8.01 -11.76
C ALA A 27 -5.26 8.79 -10.86
N HIS A 28 -6.57 8.67 -11.14
CA HIS A 28 -7.55 9.42 -10.36
C HIS A 28 -7.56 9.00 -8.89
N SER A 29 -7.88 9.96 -8.02
CA SER A 29 -7.97 9.74 -6.58
C SER A 29 -9.26 9.03 -6.17
N TRP A 30 -9.13 8.11 -5.22
CA TRP A 30 -10.20 7.39 -4.55
C TRP A 30 -10.28 7.78 -3.08
N LYS A 31 -11.49 7.94 -2.57
CA LYS A 31 -11.79 8.15 -1.15
C LYS A 31 -12.12 6.82 -0.50
N ILE A 32 -11.58 6.59 0.69
CA ILE A 32 -11.87 5.40 1.49
C ILE A 32 -13.26 5.55 2.11
N ASP A 33 -14.15 4.59 1.88
CA ASP A 33 -15.37 4.45 2.66
C ASP A 33 -15.04 3.77 3.99
N LYS A 34 -15.03 4.55 5.07
CA LYS A 34 -14.69 4.05 6.42
C LYS A 34 -15.73 3.09 6.99
N THR A 35 -16.97 3.10 6.50
CA THR A 35 -18.04 2.23 7.01
C THR A 35 -17.91 0.82 6.47
N HIS A 36 -17.41 0.67 5.24
CA HIS A 36 -17.27 -0.62 4.56
C HIS A 36 -15.81 -1.05 4.37
N THR A 37 -14.89 -0.42 5.10
CA THR A 37 -13.46 -0.76 5.10
C THR A 37 -13.02 -1.33 6.44
N GLY A 38 -12.24 -2.40 6.42
CA GLY A 38 -11.69 -3.04 7.60
C GLY A 38 -10.23 -3.47 7.41
N ILE A 39 -9.40 -3.18 8.41
CA ILE A 39 -7.99 -3.63 8.50
C ILE A 39 -7.89 -4.61 9.64
N ASN A 40 -7.92 -5.90 9.31
CA ASN A 40 -7.95 -6.98 10.27
C ASN A 40 -6.61 -7.72 10.28
N PHE A 41 -6.27 -8.27 11.43
CA PHE A 41 -5.14 -9.14 11.61
C PHE A 41 -5.48 -10.35 12.48
N SER A 42 -4.70 -11.41 12.34
CA SER A 42 -4.74 -12.55 13.24
C SER A 42 -3.35 -13.12 13.47
N ILE A 43 -3.12 -13.62 14.68
CA ILE A 43 -1.85 -14.20 15.11
C ILE A 43 -2.10 -15.33 16.10
N ASN A 44 -1.33 -16.40 16.03
CA ASN A 44 -1.47 -17.51 16.97
C ASN A 44 -0.89 -17.16 18.34
N HIS A 45 -1.62 -17.51 19.39
CA HIS A 45 -1.15 -17.57 20.77
C HIS A 45 -1.19 -19.03 21.21
N PHE A 46 -0.02 -19.63 21.38
CA PHE A 46 0.20 -21.08 21.43
C PHE A 46 -0.49 -21.80 20.24
N PHE A 47 -1.72 -22.29 20.44
CA PHE A 47 -2.46 -23.09 19.47
C PHE A 47 -3.68 -22.38 18.86
N SER A 48 -4.12 -21.26 19.43
CA SER A 48 -5.36 -20.58 19.03
C SER A 48 -5.07 -19.21 18.43
N ALA A 49 -5.86 -18.84 17.43
CA ALA A 49 -5.79 -17.52 16.82
C ALA A 49 -6.38 -16.44 17.73
N VAL A 50 -5.60 -15.38 17.95
CA VAL A 50 -6.10 -14.09 18.45
C VAL A 50 -6.35 -13.21 17.24
N THR A 51 -7.55 -12.67 17.13
CA THR A 51 -7.93 -11.73 16.06
C THR A 51 -7.97 -10.30 16.59
N GLY A 52 -7.66 -9.35 15.73
CA GLY A 52 -7.85 -7.94 16.02
C GLY A 52 -8.00 -7.11 14.76
N ASN A 53 -8.23 -5.83 14.95
CA ASN A 53 -8.32 -4.85 13.90
C ASN A 53 -7.74 -3.50 14.34
N PHE A 54 -7.50 -2.62 13.38
CA PHE A 54 -7.24 -1.21 13.64
C PHE A 54 -8.49 -0.40 13.31
N LYS A 55 -9.02 0.33 14.29
CA LYS A 55 -10.26 1.10 14.15
C LYS A 55 -10.06 2.42 13.42
N GLU A 56 -8.84 2.94 13.41
CA GLU A 56 -8.52 4.21 12.79
C GLU A 56 -7.46 4.00 11.71
N TYR A 57 -7.66 4.69 10.61
CA TYR A 57 -6.73 4.74 9.50
C TYR A 57 -7.07 5.92 8.59
N SER A 58 -6.06 6.31 7.81
CA SER A 58 -6.17 7.31 6.76
C SER A 58 -5.22 6.97 5.61
N GLY A 59 -5.50 7.52 4.44
CA GLY A 59 -4.62 7.34 3.31
C GLY A 59 -5.06 8.13 2.09
N THR A 60 -4.12 8.27 1.16
CA THR A 60 -4.36 8.77 -0.19
C THR A 60 -4.20 7.62 -1.16
N ILE A 61 -5.18 7.43 -2.03
CA ILE A 61 -5.17 6.35 -3.02
C ILE A 61 -5.43 6.98 -4.38
N SER A 62 -4.49 6.82 -5.29
CA SER A 62 -4.65 7.10 -6.71
C SER A 62 -4.46 5.79 -7.45
N PHE A 63 -5.50 5.30 -8.10
CA PHE A 63 -5.46 3.97 -8.69
C PHE A 63 -6.23 3.92 -10.00
N ASP A 64 -5.57 3.36 -11.00
CA ASP A 64 -6.13 3.09 -12.32
C ASP A 64 -5.57 1.75 -12.82
N PRO A 65 -6.41 0.70 -12.98
CA PRO A 65 -5.96 -0.59 -13.47
C PRO A 65 -5.39 -0.53 -14.90
N ASP A 66 -5.78 0.48 -15.68
CA ASP A 66 -5.28 0.68 -17.06
C ASP A 66 -3.99 1.53 -17.07
N ASN A 67 -3.61 2.11 -15.93
CA ASN A 67 -2.41 2.93 -15.76
C ASN A 67 -1.77 2.71 -14.37
N LEU A 68 -1.10 1.56 -14.23
CA LEU A 68 -0.42 1.18 -12.98
C LEU A 68 0.76 2.11 -12.64
N GLU A 69 1.44 2.68 -13.63
CA GLU A 69 2.56 3.60 -13.42
C GLU A 69 2.10 4.94 -12.81
N GLY A 70 0.91 5.40 -13.19
CA GLY A 70 0.27 6.58 -12.59
C GLY A 70 -0.37 6.32 -11.22
N SER A 71 -0.38 5.07 -10.74
CA SER A 71 -1.03 4.67 -9.49
C SER A 71 -0.09 4.80 -8.29
N SER A 72 -0.62 5.26 -7.15
CA SER A 72 0.11 5.41 -5.89
C SER A 72 -0.82 5.26 -4.69
N VAL A 73 -0.26 4.84 -3.56
CA VAL A 73 -0.95 4.80 -2.27
C VAL A 73 -0.01 5.22 -1.14
N SER A 74 -0.52 6.04 -0.23
CA SER A 74 0.06 6.24 1.09
C SER A 74 -0.98 5.98 2.16
N PHE A 75 -0.59 5.31 3.23
CA PHE A 75 -1.51 4.85 4.26
C PHE A 75 -0.89 5.02 5.64
N THR A 76 -1.69 5.43 6.62
CA THR A 76 -1.31 5.64 8.02
C THR A 76 -2.33 5.00 8.95
N ILE A 77 -1.84 4.25 9.94
CA ILE A 77 -2.64 3.59 10.96
C ILE A 77 -2.12 4.04 12.33
N PRO A 78 -2.92 4.76 13.13
CA PRO A 78 -2.59 5.02 14.53
C PRO A 78 -2.57 3.72 15.33
N VAL A 79 -1.44 3.42 15.97
CA VAL A 79 -1.25 2.21 16.79
C VAL A 79 -2.23 2.16 17.95
N THR A 80 -2.61 3.33 18.49
CA THR A 80 -3.58 3.47 19.58
C THR A 80 -4.96 2.93 19.23
N SER A 81 -5.27 2.78 17.95
CA SER A 81 -6.56 2.25 17.46
C SER A 81 -6.61 0.71 17.39
N VAL A 82 -5.56 0.02 17.81
CA VAL A 82 -5.53 -1.44 17.91
C VAL A 82 -6.65 -1.92 18.82
N ASN A 83 -7.38 -2.93 18.36
CA ASN A 83 -8.49 -3.52 19.08
C ASN A 83 -8.49 -5.03 18.89
N THR A 84 -8.34 -5.75 19.99
CA THR A 84 -8.46 -7.21 20.07
C THR A 84 -9.65 -7.63 20.94
N SER A 85 -10.56 -6.69 21.22
CA SER A 85 -11.70 -6.85 22.13
C SER A 85 -11.30 -7.17 23.58
N ASP A 86 -10.05 -6.88 23.96
CA ASP A 86 -9.54 -6.99 25.33
C ASP A 86 -8.72 -5.73 25.65
N ALA A 87 -9.27 -4.85 26.48
CA ALA A 87 -8.65 -3.57 26.78
C ALA A 87 -7.28 -3.68 27.46
N LYS A 88 -7.02 -4.74 28.23
CA LYS A 88 -5.70 -4.94 28.87
C LYS A 88 -4.68 -5.35 27.83
N ARG A 89 -5.04 -6.25 26.92
CA ARG A 89 -4.18 -6.66 25.80
C ARG A 89 -3.94 -5.50 24.83
N ASP A 90 -4.96 -4.72 24.50
CA ASP A 90 -4.82 -3.55 23.61
C ASP A 90 -3.87 -2.51 24.20
N LYS A 91 -3.98 -2.23 25.51
CA LYS A 91 -3.03 -1.37 26.23
C LYS A 91 -1.62 -1.95 26.21
N HIS A 92 -1.48 -3.27 26.33
CA HIS A 92 -0.17 -3.93 26.31
C HIS A 92 0.46 -3.91 24.91
N LEU A 93 -0.32 -4.10 23.84
CA LEU A 93 0.17 -3.99 22.46
C LEU A 93 0.74 -2.59 22.17
N GLN A 94 0.26 -1.56 22.85
CA GLN A 94 0.77 -0.20 22.72
C GLN A 94 2.07 0.06 23.52
N SER A 95 2.47 -0.86 24.42
CA SER A 95 3.66 -0.71 25.26
C SER A 95 4.97 -0.87 24.48
N ALA A 96 6.10 -0.56 25.12
CA ALA A 96 7.43 -0.72 24.56
C ALA A 96 7.78 -2.17 24.15
N ASP A 97 7.10 -3.14 24.75
CA ASP A 97 7.28 -4.56 24.47
C ASP A 97 6.74 -4.95 23.09
N PHE A 98 5.77 -4.19 22.56
CA PHE A 98 5.10 -4.47 21.28
C PHE A 98 5.27 -3.32 20.29
N PHE A 99 4.25 -2.50 20.04
CA PHE A 99 4.32 -1.45 19.02
C PHE A 99 5.01 -0.17 19.51
N ASN A 100 5.14 0.02 20.83
CA ASN A 100 5.71 1.22 21.45
C ASN A 100 5.04 2.50 20.92
N ALA A 101 3.71 2.57 21.01
CA ALA A 101 2.89 3.64 20.45
C ALA A 101 3.31 5.04 20.90
N LYS A 102 3.89 5.15 22.11
CA LYS A 102 4.40 6.43 22.64
C LYS A 102 5.56 6.98 21.80
N LYS A 103 6.44 6.12 21.29
CA LYS A 103 7.59 6.51 20.46
C LYS A 103 7.28 6.43 18.96
N PHE A 104 6.46 5.45 18.57
CA PHE A 104 6.09 5.18 17.19
C PHE A 104 4.56 5.14 17.08
N PRO A 105 3.90 6.31 16.99
CA PRO A 105 2.45 6.39 17.09
C PRO A 105 1.72 5.78 15.88
N ASN A 106 2.42 5.60 14.76
CA ASN A 106 1.83 5.21 13.49
C ASN A 106 2.56 4.00 12.87
N ILE A 107 1.77 3.14 12.23
CA ILE A 107 2.23 2.23 11.18
C ILE A 107 1.95 2.94 9.85
N THR A 108 2.92 2.94 8.94
CA THR A 108 2.79 3.64 7.64
C THR A 108 3.13 2.73 6.48
N PHE A 109 2.44 2.92 5.36
CA PHE A 109 2.78 2.30 4.09
C PHE A 109 2.86 3.36 2.99
N THR A 110 3.89 3.31 2.16
CA THR A 110 4.03 4.16 0.97
C THR A 110 4.41 3.29 -0.22
N SER A 111 3.61 3.32 -1.29
CA SER A 111 3.89 2.54 -2.49
C SER A 111 5.10 3.05 -3.26
N ASP A 112 5.90 2.13 -3.78
CA ASP A 112 6.88 2.39 -4.83
C ASP A 112 6.22 2.27 -6.22
N LYS A 113 5.45 1.20 -6.44
CA LYS A 113 4.80 0.92 -7.72
C LYS A 113 3.68 -0.12 -7.61
N PHE A 114 2.73 -0.02 -8.53
CA PHE A 114 1.79 -1.09 -8.83
C PHE A 114 2.32 -1.92 -10.00
N LEU A 115 2.11 -3.23 -9.97
CA LEU A 115 2.55 -4.14 -11.04
C LEU A 115 1.71 -5.41 -11.09
N MET A 116 1.74 -6.07 -12.25
CA MET A 116 1.26 -7.44 -12.39
C MET A 116 2.40 -8.41 -12.09
N LYS A 117 2.17 -9.35 -11.16
CA LYS A 117 3.09 -10.45 -10.84
C LYS A 117 2.31 -11.74 -10.80
N ASP A 118 2.73 -12.73 -11.59
CA ASP A 118 2.09 -14.04 -11.68
C ASP A 118 0.58 -13.94 -11.99
N GLY A 119 0.23 -13.01 -12.87
CA GLY A 119 -1.16 -12.72 -13.25
C GLY A 119 -1.99 -12.00 -12.18
N LYS A 120 -1.39 -11.57 -11.06
CA LYS A 120 -2.07 -10.87 -9.96
C LYS A 120 -1.57 -9.44 -9.83
N LEU A 121 -2.50 -8.52 -9.60
CA LEU A 121 -2.17 -7.13 -9.27
C LEU A 121 -1.51 -7.08 -7.89
N ASN A 122 -0.40 -6.37 -7.79
CA ASN A 122 0.33 -6.15 -6.55
C ASN A 122 0.69 -4.67 -6.41
N VAL A 123 0.74 -4.20 -5.17
CA VAL A 123 1.41 -2.95 -4.82
C VAL A 123 2.66 -3.26 -4.00
N LEU A 124 3.81 -2.78 -4.48
CA LEU A 124 5.07 -2.85 -3.75
C LEU A 124 5.31 -1.52 -3.07
N GLY A 125 5.86 -1.54 -1.86
CA GLY A 125 6.17 -0.32 -1.13
C GLY A 125 6.86 -0.55 0.20
N ASP A 126 7.14 0.56 0.87
CA ASP A 126 7.72 0.61 2.19
C ASP A 126 6.65 0.52 3.26
N LEU A 127 6.68 -0.56 4.05
CA LEU A 127 5.93 -0.69 5.29
C LEU A 127 6.86 -0.36 6.45
N THR A 128 6.47 0.63 7.25
CA THR A 128 7.16 1.00 8.49
C THR A 128 6.30 0.61 9.69
N ILE A 129 6.87 -0.21 10.56
CA ILE A 129 6.30 -0.55 11.87
C ILE A 129 7.40 -0.31 12.90
N ARG A 130 7.10 0.45 13.95
CA ARG A 130 8.10 0.99 14.88
C ARG A 130 9.14 1.84 14.14
N ASP A 131 10.41 1.51 14.33
CA ASP A 131 11.61 2.09 13.71
C ASP A 131 12.11 1.30 12.50
N VAL A 132 11.41 0.24 12.09
CA VAL A 132 11.84 -0.65 11.02
C VAL A 132 10.98 -0.44 9.77
N THR A 133 11.63 -0.08 8.66
CA THR A 133 11.01 -0.03 7.32
C THR A 133 11.45 -1.23 6.50
N LYS A 134 10.49 -1.90 5.84
CA LYS A 134 10.75 -3.00 4.91
C LYS A 134 9.93 -2.88 3.65
N LYS A 135 10.53 -3.31 2.54
CA LYS A 135 9.82 -3.52 1.28
C LYS A 135 8.87 -4.71 1.41
N VAL A 136 7.61 -4.48 1.13
CA VAL A 136 6.56 -5.50 1.11
C VAL A 136 5.80 -5.45 -0.22
N ALA A 137 5.23 -6.59 -0.60
CA ALA A 137 4.32 -6.69 -1.74
C ALA A 137 2.95 -7.10 -1.22
N PHE A 138 1.94 -6.27 -1.46
CA PHE A 138 0.56 -6.57 -1.12
C PHE A 138 -0.20 -6.99 -2.39
N PRO A 139 -0.70 -8.24 -2.45
CA PRO A 139 -1.56 -8.66 -3.54
C PRO A 139 -2.92 -7.97 -3.40
N ILE A 140 -3.39 -7.38 -4.49
CA ILE A 140 -4.68 -6.71 -4.56
C ILE A 140 -5.61 -7.57 -5.41
N GLU A 141 -6.73 -7.97 -4.82
CA GLU A 141 -7.84 -8.57 -5.54
C GLU A 141 -8.92 -7.50 -5.76
N ILE A 142 -9.22 -7.19 -7.02
CA ILE A 142 -10.36 -6.34 -7.37
C ILE A 142 -11.62 -7.19 -7.25
N LYS A 143 -12.50 -6.85 -6.31
CA LYS A 143 -13.75 -7.58 -6.06
C LYS A 143 -14.88 -7.11 -6.97
N GLY A 144 -14.83 -5.86 -7.42
CA GLY A 144 -15.79 -5.29 -8.36
C GLY A 144 -15.64 -3.79 -8.51
N ARG A 145 -16.17 -3.26 -9.62
CA ARG A 145 -16.26 -1.82 -9.90
C ARG A 145 -17.61 -1.55 -10.55
N MET A 146 -18.31 -0.52 -10.10
CA MET A 146 -19.60 -0.11 -10.65
C MET A 146 -19.91 1.36 -10.37
N ASP A 147 -20.96 1.87 -10.99
CA ASP A 147 -21.53 3.17 -10.63
C ASP A 147 -22.12 3.12 -9.22
N HIS A 148 -21.87 4.16 -8.43
CA HIS A 148 -22.33 4.19 -7.06
C HIS A 148 -23.87 4.34 -7.01
N PRO A 149 -24.63 3.39 -6.43
CA PRO A 149 -26.08 3.35 -6.54
C PRO A 149 -26.78 4.55 -5.88
N PHE A 150 -26.16 5.12 -4.84
CA PHE A 150 -26.74 6.23 -4.07
C PHE A 150 -26.04 7.59 -4.26
N MET A 151 -24.96 7.65 -5.05
CA MET A 151 -24.18 8.89 -5.23
C MET A 151 -24.09 9.23 -6.72
N LYS A 152 -24.74 10.33 -7.11
CA LYS A 152 -24.75 10.79 -8.51
C LYS A 152 -23.33 11.08 -9.02
N ASN A 153 -23.05 10.64 -10.25
CA ASN A 153 -21.74 10.76 -10.92
C ASN A 153 -20.57 10.27 -10.05
N SER A 154 -20.76 9.17 -9.33
CA SER A 154 -19.71 8.54 -8.55
C SER A 154 -19.52 7.09 -8.96
N GLU A 155 -18.32 6.56 -8.74
CA GLU A 155 -17.97 5.15 -8.88
C GLU A 155 -17.69 4.54 -7.51
N LEU A 156 -17.91 3.23 -7.40
CA LEU A 156 -17.57 2.36 -6.29
C LEU A 156 -16.57 1.30 -6.78
N LEU A 157 -15.52 1.05 -5.99
CA LEU A 157 -14.51 0.03 -6.22
C LEU A 157 -14.33 -0.78 -4.94
N GLY A 158 -14.53 -2.09 -5.01
CA GLY A 158 -14.24 -3.03 -3.92
C GLY A 158 -12.91 -3.73 -4.14
N ILE A 159 -12.06 -3.76 -3.12
CA ILE A 159 -10.78 -4.49 -3.14
C ILE A 159 -10.59 -5.35 -1.89
N ALA A 160 -9.80 -6.40 -2.02
CA ALA A 160 -9.32 -7.21 -0.91
C ALA A 160 -7.81 -7.41 -0.98
N ILE A 161 -7.16 -7.42 0.17
CA ILE A 161 -5.75 -7.77 0.35
C ILE A 161 -5.67 -8.82 1.45
N ASN A 162 -5.10 -9.97 1.12
CA ASN A 162 -4.80 -11.03 2.07
C ASN A 162 -3.32 -11.36 1.99
N THR A 163 -2.61 -11.23 3.10
CA THR A 163 -1.16 -11.45 3.14
C THR A 163 -0.70 -11.89 4.53
N LYS A 164 0.60 -12.12 4.66
CA LYS A 164 1.26 -12.48 5.90
C LYS A 164 2.52 -11.63 6.07
N ILE A 165 2.73 -11.11 7.26
CA ILE A 165 3.99 -10.45 7.64
C ILE A 165 4.58 -11.10 8.89
N ASN A 166 5.90 -11.02 9.04
CA ASN A 166 6.58 -11.52 10.22
C ASN A 166 6.78 -10.37 11.22
N ARG A 167 6.18 -10.46 12.41
CA ARG A 167 6.23 -9.38 13.42
C ARG A 167 7.62 -9.17 14.02
N THR A 168 8.41 -10.23 14.15
CA THR A 168 9.74 -10.17 14.79
C THR A 168 10.72 -9.44 13.88
N SER A 169 10.51 -9.52 12.56
CA SER A 169 11.23 -8.75 11.56
C SER A 169 11.06 -7.23 11.71
N PHE A 170 9.98 -6.77 12.35
CA PHE A 170 9.73 -5.35 12.67
C PHE A 170 10.02 -5.01 14.15
N GLY A 171 10.59 -5.93 14.92
CA GLY A 171 10.86 -5.74 16.35
C GLY A 171 9.60 -5.64 17.21
N VAL A 172 8.47 -6.21 16.78
CA VAL A 172 7.20 -6.21 17.53
C VAL A 172 7.13 -7.46 18.41
N GLY A 173 7.14 -7.27 19.73
CA GLY A 173 7.19 -8.35 20.72
C GLY A 173 8.64 -8.66 21.10
N THR A 174 9.12 -8.03 22.17
CA THR A 174 10.50 -8.14 22.69
C THR A 174 10.52 -8.71 24.10
N GLY A 175 11.70 -8.92 24.68
CA GLY A 175 11.86 -9.44 26.04
C GLY A 175 11.15 -10.78 26.22
N SER A 176 10.26 -10.88 27.20
CA SER A 176 9.44 -12.08 27.47
C SER A 176 8.54 -12.50 26.29
N TRP A 177 8.29 -11.60 25.33
CA TRP A 177 7.45 -11.84 24.16
C TRP A 177 8.27 -12.16 22.90
N ALA A 178 9.60 -12.16 22.97
CA ALA A 178 10.46 -12.48 21.83
C ALA A 178 10.31 -13.93 21.36
N ALA A 179 9.98 -14.85 22.28
CA ALA A 179 9.79 -16.26 21.97
C ALA A 179 8.55 -16.49 21.10
N THR A 180 8.72 -17.19 19.98
CA THR A 180 7.66 -17.46 19.01
C THR A 180 6.75 -18.64 19.39
N SER A 181 7.11 -19.36 20.45
CA SER A 181 6.32 -20.48 21.00
C SER A 181 5.08 -20.03 21.76
N VAL A 182 5.08 -18.81 22.30
CA VAL A 182 3.96 -18.23 23.06
C VAL A 182 3.08 -17.41 22.13
N VAL A 183 3.69 -16.51 21.36
CA VAL A 183 3.03 -15.71 20.33
C VAL A 183 3.72 -15.99 19.02
N GLY A 184 2.99 -16.46 18.00
CA GLY A 184 3.56 -16.77 16.69
C GLY A 184 4.22 -15.56 16.04
N GLU A 185 5.13 -15.80 15.10
CA GLU A 185 5.79 -14.72 14.35
C GLU A 185 4.99 -14.22 13.16
N ASP A 186 4.18 -15.11 12.58
CA ASP A 186 3.36 -14.83 11.41
C ASP A 186 2.08 -14.12 11.80
N VAL A 187 1.90 -12.92 11.26
CA VAL A 187 0.67 -12.14 11.36
C VAL A 187 -0.05 -12.22 10.03
N LEU A 188 -1.21 -12.86 10.02
CA LEU A 188 -2.12 -12.85 8.89
C LEU A 188 -2.83 -11.49 8.84
N ILE A 189 -2.85 -10.85 7.67
CA ILE A 189 -3.51 -9.56 7.44
C ILE A 189 -4.62 -9.79 6.42
N SER A 190 -5.81 -9.28 6.74
CA SER A 190 -6.97 -9.26 5.86
C SER A 190 -7.54 -7.84 5.82
N ILE A 191 -7.40 -7.19 4.67
CA ILE A 191 -7.95 -5.87 4.41
C ILE A 191 -9.05 -6.01 3.37
N ASN A 192 -10.24 -5.51 3.67
CA ASN A 192 -11.31 -5.34 2.69
C ASN A 192 -11.64 -3.85 2.66
N MET A 193 -11.74 -3.28 1.46
CA MET A 193 -12.02 -1.86 1.31
C MET A 193 -13.08 -1.63 0.24
N GLU A 194 -13.95 -0.67 0.51
CA GLU A 194 -14.72 0.01 -0.51
C GLU A 194 -14.19 1.43 -0.70
N LEU A 195 -14.04 1.80 -1.95
CA LEU A 195 -13.46 3.06 -2.39
C LEU A 195 -14.46 3.79 -3.28
N THR A 196 -14.57 5.10 -3.11
CA THR A 196 -15.49 5.93 -3.88
C THR A 196 -14.76 7.07 -4.59
N ARG A 197 -15.23 7.43 -5.78
CA ARG A 197 -14.64 8.51 -6.58
C ARG A 197 -15.73 9.26 -7.34
N LYS A 198 -15.55 10.57 -7.53
CA LYS A 198 -16.38 11.35 -8.46
C LYS A 198 -15.83 11.19 -9.89
N LYS A 199 -16.72 10.93 -10.85
CA LYS A 199 -16.40 10.89 -12.28
C LYS A 199 -16.12 12.30 -12.81
#